data_AF-A0A372GHA3-F1
#
_entry.id   AF-A0A372GHA3-F1
#
_cell.length_a   1.000
_cell.length_b   1.000
_cell.length_c   1.000
_cell.angle_alpha   90.00
_cell.angle_beta   90.00
_cell.angle_gamma   90.00
#
_symmetry.space_group_name_H-M   'P 1'
#
loop_
_entity.id
_entity.type
_entity.pdbx_description
1 polymer ?
#
loop_
_entity_poly.entity_id
_entity_poly.type
_entity_poly.pdbx_seq_one_letter_code
_entity_poly.pdbx_strand_id
1 'polypeptide(L)'
;MTSATLLLAKAHYPVTTLGPGTRAGIWTQGCTLHCPGCLSRDTWEADPGKAVPVETVLGWLASLPGPVDGVTISGGEPFQQPAALAALLRGIRAWQDDRARETITLDILVYSGYVYSRLVRTGEAREILDMCDAVIAGPYVDRLNPEGRHSTSGSLLWRGSANQRVVPLSPLGAERYGALADIGETGEGTGPRVQVSVDEGPEGRRVYYIGIPRRGDMEHLTSRLDRAGVRSGDVSWRP
;
A
#
# COMPACT_ATOMS: atom_id res chain seq x y z
N MET A 1 15.12 -22.31 13.09
CA MET A 1 15.33 -21.17 12.17
C MET A 1 14.71 -19.96 12.84
N THR A 2 15.46 -18.88 13.06
CA THR A 2 14.90 -17.65 13.60
C THR A 2 13.95 -17.05 12.57
N SER A 3 12.69 -16.85 12.95
CA SER A 3 11.72 -16.13 12.15
C SER A 3 12.26 -14.73 11.78
N ALA A 4 12.03 -14.29 10.54
CA ALA A 4 12.35 -12.94 10.14
C ALA A 4 11.42 -11.95 10.85
N THR A 5 11.96 -10.81 11.28
CA THR A 5 11.21 -9.77 11.98
C THR A 5 10.91 -8.61 11.03
N LEU A 6 9.64 -8.21 10.96
CA LEU A 6 9.15 -7.08 10.20
C LEU A 6 8.83 -5.92 11.15
N LEU A 7 9.30 -4.71 10.85
CA LEU A 7 8.76 -3.50 11.47
C LEU A 7 7.42 -3.20 10.79
N LEU A 8 6.31 -3.41 11.49
CA LEU A 8 4.96 -3.30 10.97
C LEU A 8 4.28 -2.02 11.49
N ALA A 9 3.97 -1.09 10.59
CA ALA A 9 3.26 0.13 10.97
C ALA A 9 1.79 -0.12 11.29
N LYS A 10 1.11 -0.89 10.41
CA LYS A 10 -0.29 -1.29 10.54
C LYS A 10 -0.63 -2.41 9.56
N ALA A 11 -1.68 -3.17 9.87
CA ALA A 11 -2.33 -4.10 8.96
C ALA A 11 -3.85 -3.85 9.01
N HIS A 12 -4.53 -3.91 7.87
CA HIS A 12 -5.96 -3.59 7.78
C HIS A 12 -6.67 -4.47 6.75
N TYR A 13 -7.90 -4.83 7.06
CA TYR A 13 -8.82 -5.53 6.17
C TYR A 13 -10.27 -5.12 6.53
N PRO A 14 -11.15 -4.88 5.54
CA PRO A 14 -10.88 -4.90 4.11
C PRO A 14 -10.20 -3.60 3.63
N VAL A 15 -9.39 -3.68 2.57
CA VAL A 15 -8.86 -2.51 1.84
C VAL A 15 -9.33 -2.54 0.38
N THR A 16 -9.94 -1.45 -0.08
CA THR A 16 -10.60 -1.36 -1.41
C THR A 16 -10.02 -0.28 -2.33
N THR A 17 -8.97 0.44 -1.89
CA THR A 17 -8.46 1.65 -2.55
C THR A 17 -6.99 1.57 -2.97
N LEU A 18 -6.31 0.46 -2.69
CA LEU A 18 -4.87 0.26 -2.92
C LEU A 18 -4.57 -1.00 -3.74
N GLY A 19 -5.34 -1.21 -4.80
CA GLY A 19 -5.30 -2.37 -5.68
C GLY A 19 -6.72 -2.82 -6.07
N PRO A 20 -6.87 -3.78 -6.98
CA PRO A 20 -8.16 -4.32 -7.38
C PRO A 20 -8.78 -5.18 -6.26
N GLY A 21 -10.11 -5.13 -6.16
CA GLY A 21 -10.89 -5.97 -5.25
C GLY A 21 -10.79 -5.59 -3.77
N THR A 22 -11.13 -6.57 -2.93
CA THR A 22 -11.04 -6.53 -1.47
C THR A 22 -9.71 -7.13 -1.04
N ARG A 23 -8.89 -6.31 -0.38
CA ARG A 23 -7.49 -6.64 -0.13
C ARG A 23 -7.15 -6.67 1.35
N ALA A 24 -6.12 -7.43 1.69
CA ALA A 24 -5.41 -7.28 2.95
C ALA A 24 -4.29 -6.24 2.75
N GLY A 25 -4.36 -5.12 3.46
CA GLY A 25 -3.33 -4.09 3.43
C GLY A 25 -2.32 -4.27 4.55
N ILE A 26 -1.04 -4.25 4.22
CA ILE A 26 0.10 -4.35 5.14
C ILE A 26 0.99 -3.14 4.90
N TRP A 27 1.28 -2.37 5.95
CA TRP A 27 2.17 -1.21 5.87
C TRP A 27 3.41 -1.44 6.72
N THR A 28 4.59 -1.40 6.10
CA THR A 28 5.86 -1.49 6.83
C THR A 28 6.18 -0.17 7.55
N GLN A 29 6.98 -0.23 8.62
CA GLN A 29 7.49 0.92 9.35
C GLN A 29 8.97 1.14 9.00
N GLY A 30 9.38 2.39 8.80
CA GLY A 30 10.73 2.79 8.39
C GLY A 30 10.79 3.16 6.92
N CYS A 31 11.18 4.40 6.59
CA CYS A 31 11.40 4.87 5.22
C CYS A 31 12.43 5.99 5.17
N THR A 32 13.66 5.71 4.73
CA THR A 32 14.69 6.78 4.66
C THR A 32 14.50 7.77 3.50
N LEU A 33 13.46 7.60 2.67
CA LEU A 33 13.23 8.46 1.50
C LEU A 33 12.59 9.81 1.87
N HIS A 34 11.81 9.87 2.95
CA HIS A 34 11.15 11.07 3.47
C HIS A 34 10.59 12.00 2.38
N CYS A 35 9.89 11.44 1.40
CA CYS A 35 9.45 12.18 0.22
C CYS A 35 8.58 13.39 0.65
N PRO A 36 8.91 14.62 0.25
CA PRO A 36 8.13 15.80 0.61
C PRO A 36 6.67 15.66 0.19
N GLY A 37 5.74 15.83 1.13
CA GLY A 37 4.29 15.69 0.88
C GLY A 37 3.75 14.26 0.91
N CYS A 38 4.56 13.25 1.23
CA CYS A 38 4.06 11.89 1.43
C CYS A 38 2.99 11.86 2.53
N LEU A 39 1.96 11.03 2.33
CA LEU A 39 0.82 10.87 3.25
C LEU A 39 1.04 9.81 4.34
N SER A 40 2.08 9.00 4.19
CA SER A 40 2.46 7.93 5.14
C SER A 40 3.63 8.36 6.01
N ARG A 41 3.64 9.62 6.49
CA ARG A 41 4.74 10.15 7.31
C ARG A 41 4.85 9.44 8.65
N ASP A 42 3.73 8.97 9.17
CA ASP A 42 3.65 8.11 10.36
C ASP A 42 4.47 6.81 10.23
N THR A 43 4.83 6.42 9.00
CA THR A 43 5.64 5.23 8.72
C THR A 43 7.13 5.53 8.50
N TRP A 44 7.59 6.78 8.63
CA TRP A 44 8.97 7.18 8.30
C TRP A 44 10.01 6.71 9.30
N GLU A 45 9.83 7.03 10.57
CA GLU A 45 10.82 6.70 11.60
C GLU A 45 10.81 5.20 11.87
N ALA A 46 11.99 4.58 11.88
CA ALA A 46 12.09 3.19 12.30
C ALA A 46 11.75 3.09 13.79
N ASP A 47 10.83 2.19 14.14
CA ASP A 47 10.39 1.99 15.52
C ASP A 47 10.57 0.51 15.89
N PRO A 48 11.60 0.16 16.71
CA PRO A 48 11.78 -1.21 17.19
C PRO A 48 10.60 -1.75 18.00
N GLY A 49 9.78 -0.87 18.60
CA GLY A 49 8.55 -1.26 19.30
C GLY A 49 7.47 -1.82 18.37
N LYS A 50 7.61 -1.62 17.05
CA LYS A 50 6.75 -2.18 16.01
C LYS A 50 7.29 -3.44 15.35
N ALA A 51 8.37 -3.99 15.89
CA ALA A 51 8.94 -5.25 15.44
C ALA A 51 8.00 -6.42 15.75
N VAL A 52 7.55 -7.14 14.73
CA VAL A 52 6.74 -8.35 14.84
C VAL A 52 7.36 -9.49 14.04
N PRO A 53 7.25 -10.75 14.50
CA PRO A 53 7.55 -11.91 13.66
C PRO A 53 6.69 -11.91 12.39
N VAL A 54 7.26 -12.31 11.25
CA VAL A 54 6.49 -12.43 10.00
C VAL A 54 5.28 -13.36 10.15
N GLU A 55 5.39 -14.42 10.96
CA GLU A 55 4.33 -15.37 11.23
C GLU A 55 3.14 -14.72 11.96
N THR A 56 3.36 -13.63 12.71
CA THR A 56 2.25 -12.86 13.29
C THR A 56 1.39 -12.24 12.20
N VAL A 57 2.02 -11.72 11.13
CA VAL A 57 1.30 -11.15 9.98
C VAL A 57 0.60 -12.25 9.16
N LEU A 58 1.25 -13.39 8.97
CA LEU A 58 0.66 -14.56 8.29
C LEU A 58 -0.52 -15.15 9.08
N GLY A 59 -0.40 -15.22 10.41
CA GLY A 59 -1.49 -15.64 11.29
C GLY A 59 -2.68 -14.68 11.23
N TRP A 60 -2.41 -13.37 11.14
CA TRP A 60 -3.45 -12.37 10.88
C TRP A 60 -4.14 -12.60 9.53
N LEU A 61 -3.40 -12.81 8.42
CA LEU A 61 -3.97 -13.13 7.11
C LEU A 61 -4.85 -14.40 7.15
N ALA A 62 -4.41 -15.43 7.85
CA ALA A 62 -5.17 -16.66 8.02
C ALA A 62 -6.46 -16.47 8.85
N SER A 63 -6.49 -15.47 9.73
CA SER A 63 -7.65 -15.15 10.56
C SER A 63 -8.71 -14.29 9.87
N LEU A 64 -8.45 -13.79 8.65
CA LEU A 64 -9.36 -12.87 7.97
C LEU A 64 -10.71 -13.53 7.66
N PRO A 65 -11.84 -12.84 7.91
CA PRO A 65 -13.17 -13.45 7.93
C PRO A 65 -13.78 -13.69 6.54
N GLY A 66 -13.11 -13.29 5.46
CA GLY A 66 -13.67 -13.34 4.11
C GLY A 66 -12.63 -13.63 3.03
N PRO A 67 -13.09 -13.75 1.77
CA PRO A 67 -12.19 -13.91 0.63
C PRO A 67 -11.31 -12.67 0.47
N VAL A 68 -10.07 -12.89 0.02
CA VAL A 68 -9.10 -11.83 -0.22
C VAL A 68 -8.69 -11.90 -1.69
N ASP A 69 -9.03 -10.87 -2.47
CA ASP A 69 -8.68 -10.79 -3.88
C ASP A 69 -7.17 -10.55 -4.09
N GLY A 70 -6.53 -9.93 -3.10
CA GLY A 70 -5.12 -9.57 -3.16
C GLY A 70 -4.52 -9.12 -1.83
N VAL A 71 -3.20 -9.20 -1.72
CA VAL A 71 -2.45 -8.54 -0.64
C VAL A 71 -1.78 -7.29 -1.20
N THR A 72 -1.89 -6.18 -0.49
CA THR A 72 -1.12 -4.95 -0.78
C THR A 72 -0.11 -4.70 0.32
N ILE A 73 1.17 -4.69 -0.05
CA ILE A 73 2.26 -4.29 0.83
C ILE A 73 2.69 -2.87 0.45
N SER A 74 2.58 -1.96 1.41
CA SER A 74 2.92 -0.54 1.27
C SER A 74 3.61 -0.07 2.54
N GLY A 75 3.61 1.25 2.78
CA GLY A 75 4.08 1.86 4.01
C GLY A 75 5.58 1.70 4.25
N GLY A 76 6.15 2.69 4.93
CA GLY A 76 7.59 2.80 5.04
C GLY A 76 8.22 2.75 3.64
N GLU A 77 9.29 2.00 3.52
CA GLU A 77 9.77 1.46 2.26
C GLU A 77 9.93 -0.06 2.42
N PRO A 78 9.06 -0.89 1.82
CA PRO A 78 9.13 -2.35 1.98
C PRO A 78 10.50 -2.92 1.59
N PHE A 79 11.13 -2.40 0.53
CA PHE A 79 12.46 -2.84 0.07
C PHE A 79 13.62 -2.40 0.98
N GLN A 80 13.37 -1.68 2.07
CA GLN A 80 14.35 -1.42 3.14
C GLN A 80 14.35 -2.51 4.22
N GLN A 81 13.45 -3.49 4.14
CA GLN A 81 13.40 -4.66 5.03
C GLN A 81 13.41 -5.97 4.23
N PRO A 82 14.40 -6.20 3.34
CA PRO A 82 14.31 -7.21 2.31
C PRO A 82 14.18 -8.65 2.85
N ALA A 83 14.89 -9.00 3.92
CA ALA A 83 14.79 -10.33 4.53
C ALA A 83 13.37 -10.63 5.07
N ALA A 84 12.76 -9.65 5.74
CA ALA A 84 11.40 -9.75 6.26
C ALA A 84 10.35 -9.75 5.14
N LEU A 85 10.53 -8.88 4.14
CA LEU A 85 9.66 -8.81 2.97
C LEU A 85 9.68 -10.13 2.18
N ALA A 86 10.86 -10.69 1.90
CA ALA A 86 10.99 -11.97 1.23
C ALA A 86 10.35 -13.12 2.03
N ALA A 87 10.54 -13.14 3.35
CA ALA A 87 9.90 -14.14 4.22
C ALA A 87 8.37 -14.00 4.21
N LEU A 88 7.85 -12.78 4.27
CA LEU A 88 6.41 -12.50 4.22
C LEU A 88 5.81 -12.93 2.87
N LEU A 89 6.45 -12.59 1.76
CA LEU A 89 5.99 -12.98 0.42
C LEU A 89 5.96 -14.49 0.22
N ARG A 90 7.01 -15.20 0.66
CA ARG A 90 7.01 -16.68 0.66
C ARG A 90 5.86 -17.24 1.49
N GLY A 91 5.62 -16.68 2.67
CA GLY A 91 4.50 -17.07 3.52
C GLY A 91 3.12 -16.79 2.90
N ILE A 92 2.95 -15.65 2.22
CA ILE A 92 1.70 -15.32 1.52
C ILE A 92 1.43 -16.30 0.38
N ARG A 93 2.46 -16.67 -0.41
CA ARG A 93 2.31 -17.66 -1.49
C ARG A 93 1.95 -19.04 -0.94
N ALA A 94 2.61 -19.49 0.12
CA ALA A 94 2.24 -20.74 0.78
C ALA A 94 0.80 -20.71 1.33
N TRP A 95 0.39 -19.60 1.96
CA TRP A 95 -0.97 -19.40 2.45
C TRP A 95 -2.02 -19.39 1.32
N GLN A 96 -1.68 -18.84 0.15
CA GLN A 96 -2.54 -18.88 -1.05
C GLN A 96 -2.73 -20.32 -1.54
N ASP A 97 -1.68 -21.14 -1.56
CA ASP A 97 -1.74 -22.53 -2.02
C ASP A 97 -2.66 -23.37 -1.11
N ASP A 98 -2.64 -23.13 0.20
CA ASP A 98 -3.56 -23.76 1.16
C ASP A 98 -5.03 -23.38 0.89
N ARG A 99 -5.26 -22.20 0.28
CA ARG A 99 -6.56 -21.66 -0.12
C ARG A 99 -6.91 -21.96 -1.58
N ALA A 100 -6.16 -22.80 -2.30
CA ALA A 100 -6.39 -23.08 -3.73
C ALA A 100 -7.78 -23.66 -4.09
N ARG A 101 -8.62 -23.96 -3.10
CA ARG A 101 -10.04 -24.31 -3.28
C ARG A 101 -10.95 -23.09 -3.47
N GLU A 102 -10.45 -21.89 -3.24
CA GLU A 102 -11.16 -20.64 -3.54
C GLU A 102 -11.17 -20.38 -5.04
N THR A 103 -12.27 -19.82 -5.54
CA THR A 103 -12.44 -19.52 -6.96
C THR A 103 -11.66 -18.28 -7.42
N ILE A 104 -11.04 -17.55 -6.48
CA ILE A 104 -10.34 -16.30 -6.73
C ILE A 104 -8.86 -16.53 -6.50
N THR A 105 -8.06 -16.36 -7.55
CA THR A 105 -6.60 -16.34 -7.42
C THR A 105 -6.16 -15.03 -6.78
N LEU A 106 -5.35 -15.11 -5.73
CA LEU A 106 -4.84 -13.93 -5.02
C LEU A 106 -3.66 -13.30 -5.78
N ASP A 107 -3.66 -11.97 -5.93
CA ASP A 107 -2.50 -11.21 -6.42
C ASP A 107 -1.74 -10.49 -5.30
N ILE A 108 -0.44 -10.29 -5.48
CA ILE A 108 0.41 -9.52 -4.57
C ILE A 108 0.86 -8.22 -5.25
N LEU A 109 0.50 -7.10 -4.64
CA LEU A 109 0.92 -5.76 -5.03
C LEU A 109 1.89 -5.17 -4.00
N VAL A 110 3.04 -4.67 -4.45
CA VAL A 110 4.00 -3.97 -3.57
C VAL A 110 4.17 -2.52 -4.02
N TYR A 111 4.18 -1.58 -3.07
CA TYR A 111 4.56 -0.19 -3.32
C TYR A 111 6.03 0.01 -2.96
N SER A 112 6.76 0.77 -3.78
CA SER A 112 8.13 1.19 -3.48
C SER A 112 8.39 2.61 -3.96
N GLY A 113 9.05 3.39 -3.11
CA GLY A 113 9.62 4.68 -3.45
C GLY A 113 10.88 4.58 -4.32
N TYR A 114 11.40 3.38 -4.59
CA TYR A 114 12.47 3.17 -5.56
C TYR A 114 11.91 3.03 -6.97
N VAL A 115 12.60 3.64 -7.94
CA VAL A 115 12.30 3.42 -9.37
C VAL A 115 12.55 1.95 -9.76
N TYR A 116 11.74 1.41 -10.67
CA TYR A 116 11.84 0.00 -11.06
C TYR A 116 13.24 -0.39 -11.56
N SER A 117 13.88 0.48 -12.33
CA SER A 117 15.25 0.27 -12.82
C SER A 117 16.30 0.16 -11.71
N ARG A 118 16.01 0.65 -10.49
CA ARG A 118 16.84 0.44 -9.30
C ARG A 118 16.53 -0.91 -8.64
N LEU A 119 15.25 -1.26 -8.53
CA LEU A 119 14.82 -2.51 -7.88
C LEU A 119 15.40 -3.73 -8.59
N VAL A 120 15.46 -3.73 -9.92
CA VAL A 120 16.00 -4.88 -10.69
C VAL A 120 17.53 -5.02 -10.65
N ARG A 121 18.26 -4.13 -9.96
CA ARG A 121 19.74 -4.14 -9.96
C ARG A 121 20.36 -5.16 -9.02
N THR A 122 19.66 -5.54 -7.95
CA THR A 122 20.19 -6.48 -6.95
C THR A 122 19.54 -7.85 -7.11
N GLY A 123 20.22 -8.92 -6.67
CA GLY A 123 19.63 -10.26 -6.66
C GLY A 123 18.46 -10.35 -5.67
N GLU A 124 18.66 -9.82 -4.47
CA GLU A 124 17.66 -9.84 -3.38
C GLU A 124 16.35 -9.15 -3.76
N ALA A 125 16.40 -7.97 -4.37
CA ALA A 125 15.19 -7.28 -4.80
C ALA A 125 14.51 -7.97 -6.00
N ARG A 126 15.27 -8.64 -6.88
CA ARG A 126 14.69 -9.44 -7.96
C ARG A 126 13.95 -10.66 -7.42
N GLU A 127 14.53 -11.38 -6.45
CA GLU A 127 13.85 -12.50 -5.79
C GLU A 127 12.52 -12.06 -5.16
N ILE A 128 12.50 -10.87 -4.54
CA ILE A 128 11.28 -10.27 -4.01
C ILE A 128 10.26 -9.98 -5.13
N LEU A 129 10.70 -9.33 -6.22
CA LEU A 129 9.85 -9.01 -7.37
C LEU A 129 9.28 -10.26 -8.06
N ASP A 130 10.04 -11.36 -8.13
CA ASP A 130 9.60 -12.63 -8.75
C ASP A 130 8.42 -13.25 -7.99
N MET A 131 8.24 -12.92 -6.71
CA MET A 131 7.10 -13.36 -5.91
C MET A 131 5.90 -12.41 -5.99
N CYS A 132 6.02 -11.26 -6.65
CA CYS A 132 4.97 -10.24 -6.76
C CYS A 132 4.23 -10.36 -8.09
N ASP A 133 2.98 -9.89 -8.14
CA ASP A 133 2.22 -9.78 -9.38
C ASP A 133 2.34 -8.39 -10.00
N ALA A 134 2.50 -7.35 -9.16
CA ALA A 134 2.81 -6.00 -9.62
C ALA A 134 3.57 -5.19 -8.58
N VAL A 135 4.28 -4.16 -9.05
CA VAL A 135 4.90 -3.14 -8.21
C VAL A 135 4.48 -1.73 -8.65
N ILE A 136 4.08 -0.89 -7.69
CA ILE A 136 3.98 0.57 -7.89
C ILE A 136 5.34 1.17 -7.56
N ALA A 137 6.09 1.56 -8.59
CA ALA A 137 7.49 1.95 -8.45
C ALA A 137 7.70 3.45 -8.68
N GLY A 138 8.50 4.07 -7.80
CA GLY A 138 9.03 5.42 -7.93
C GLY A 138 8.75 6.28 -6.68
N PRO A 139 9.59 7.29 -6.42
CA PRO A 139 9.40 8.16 -5.26
C PRO A 139 8.14 9.01 -5.43
N TYR A 140 7.54 9.43 -4.32
CA TYR A 140 6.44 10.37 -4.36
C TYR A 140 6.95 11.77 -4.73
N VAL A 141 6.30 12.43 -5.69
CA VAL A 141 6.65 13.79 -6.14
C VAL A 141 5.38 14.66 -6.28
N ASP A 142 5.03 15.42 -5.23
CA ASP A 142 3.79 16.25 -5.20
C ASP A 142 3.68 17.19 -6.40
N ARG A 143 4.77 17.86 -6.78
CA ARG A 143 4.80 18.85 -7.87
C ARG A 143 4.47 18.28 -9.26
N LEU A 144 4.44 16.96 -9.42
CA LEU A 144 4.06 16.32 -10.69
C LEU A 144 2.58 15.92 -10.71
N ASN A 145 1.87 16.07 -9.59
CA ASN A 145 0.46 15.78 -9.53
C ASN A 145 -0.35 16.88 -10.20
N PRO A 146 -1.39 16.53 -10.97
CA PRO A 146 -2.25 17.52 -11.60
C PRO A 146 -2.98 18.36 -10.55
N GLU A 147 -3.19 19.63 -10.89
CA GLU A 147 -3.89 20.58 -10.04
C GLU A 147 -5.42 20.42 -10.15
N GLY A 148 -6.14 20.73 -9.07
CA GLY A 148 -7.60 20.81 -9.05
C GLY A 148 -8.34 19.50 -8.70
N ARG A 149 -9.62 19.64 -8.31
CA ARG A 149 -10.51 18.52 -7.93
C ARG A 149 -10.93 17.65 -9.13
N HIS A 150 -10.76 18.17 -10.34
CA HIS A 150 -11.17 17.57 -11.61
C HIS A 150 -10.00 17.60 -12.60
N SER A 151 -8.93 16.86 -12.31
CA SER A 151 -7.89 16.65 -13.31
C SER A 151 -8.50 15.89 -14.50
N THR A 152 -8.53 16.54 -15.66
CA THR A 152 -8.87 15.94 -16.96
C THR A 152 -7.73 15.09 -17.51
N SER A 153 -6.51 15.23 -16.96
CA SER A 153 -5.41 14.29 -17.14
C SER A 153 -5.53 13.20 -16.06
N GLY A 154 -6.27 12.15 -16.41
CA GLY A 154 -6.85 11.13 -15.56
C GLY A 154 -5.95 10.31 -14.62
N SER A 155 -6.02 8.99 -14.75
CA SER A 155 -5.94 8.12 -13.58
C SER A 155 -4.57 8.02 -12.90
N LEU A 156 -4.44 8.66 -11.74
CA LEU A 156 -3.50 8.26 -10.68
C LEU A 156 -4.03 7.08 -9.85
N LEU A 157 -4.82 6.16 -10.44
CA LEU A 157 -5.34 5.00 -9.70
C LEU A 157 -4.16 4.23 -9.10
N TRP A 158 -4.19 4.08 -7.78
CA TRP A 158 -3.16 3.41 -6.97
C TRP A 158 -1.75 4.03 -7.06
N ARG A 159 -1.61 5.21 -7.68
CA ARG A 159 -0.33 5.94 -7.73
C ARG A 159 -0.41 7.15 -6.82
N GLY A 160 0.54 7.26 -5.91
CA GLY A 160 0.73 8.44 -5.06
C GLY A 160 1.09 9.68 -5.89
N SER A 161 1.85 9.51 -6.98
CA SER A 161 2.17 10.62 -7.87
C SER A 161 2.36 10.23 -9.33
N ALA A 162 2.25 11.23 -10.23
CA ALA A 162 2.23 11.01 -11.68
C ALA A 162 3.49 10.32 -12.25
N ASN A 163 4.65 10.47 -11.62
CA ASN A 163 5.90 9.81 -12.04
C ASN A 163 5.97 8.34 -11.64
N GLN A 164 5.11 7.88 -10.73
CA GLN A 164 5.11 6.48 -10.34
C GLN A 164 4.54 5.63 -11.48
N ARG A 165 5.05 4.41 -11.59
CA ARG A 165 4.66 3.45 -12.63
C ARG A 165 4.07 2.22 -12.00
N VAL A 166 2.97 1.75 -12.57
CA VAL A 166 2.47 0.40 -12.32
C VAL A 166 3.27 -0.54 -13.21
N VAL A 167 3.94 -1.52 -12.62
CA VAL A 167 4.75 -2.50 -13.36
C VAL A 167 4.20 -3.89 -13.05
N PRO A 168 3.48 -4.52 -14.00
CA PRO A 168 3.11 -5.92 -13.94
C PRO A 168 4.35 -6.82 -13.96
N LEU A 169 4.36 -7.88 -13.15
CA LEU A 169 5.51 -8.78 -12.94
C LEU A 169 5.18 -10.26 -13.23
N SER A 170 3.90 -10.60 -13.30
CA SER A 170 3.42 -11.96 -13.58
C SER A 170 2.30 -11.95 -14.64
N PRO A 171 1.87 -13.11 -15.17
CA PRO A 171 0.70 -13.19 -16.05
C PRO A 171 -0.58 -12.63 -15.39
N LEU A 172 -0.83 -12.96 -14.13
CA LEU A 172 -1.95 -12.41 -13.36
C LEU A 172 -1.81 -10.90 -13.16
N GLY A 173 -0.58 -10.45 -12.94
CA GLY A 173 -0.21 -9.04 -12.90
C GLY A 173 -0.57 -8.32 -14.19
N ALA A 174 -0.20 -8.89 -15.34
CA ALA A 174 -0.50 -8.31 -16.65
C ALA A 174 -2.00 -8.24 -16.90
N GLU A 175 -2.76 -9.26 -16.51
CA GLU A 175 -4.22 -9.28 -16.57
C GLU A 175 -4.85 -8.17 -15.72
N ARG A 176 -4.44 -8.04 -14.46
CA ARG A 176 -5.07 -7.12 -13.48
C ARG A 176 -4.59 -5.68 -13.57
N TYR A 177 -3.35 -5.46 -13.99
CA TYR A 177 -2.67 -4.16 -13.94
C TYR A 177 -2.18 -3.65 -15.30
N GLY A 178 -2.21 -4.47 -16.36
CA GLY A 178 -1.67 -4.12 -17.68
C GLY A 178 -2.31 -2.87 -18.30
N ALA A 179 -3.64 -2.72 -18.16
CA ALA A 179 -4.34 -1.53 -18.63
C ALA A 179 -3.81 -0.23 -17.98
N LEU A 180 -3.28 -0.29 -16.75
CA LEU A 180 -2.65 0.85 -16.07
C LEU A 180 -1.18 1.04 -16.44
N ALA A 181 -0.52 0.00 -16.94
CA ALA A 181 0.88 0.02 -17.37
C ALA A 181 1.05 0.62 -18.78
N ASP A 182 0.08 0.37 -19.66
CA ASP A 182 0.09 0.80 -21.07
C ASP A 182 -0.47 2.20 -21.29
N ILE A 183 -1.26 2.73 -20.35
CA ILE A 183 -1.77 4.11 -20.42
C ILE A 183 -0.66 5.12 -20.09
N GLY A 184 0.05 5.55 -21.14
CA GLY A 184 0.77 6.83 -21.14
C GLY A 184 -0.15 8.04 -20.87
N GLU A 185 -1.47 7.86 -21.01
CA GLU A 185 -2.53 8.83 -20.72
C GLU A 185 -3.71 8.14 -20.00
N THR A 186 -3.62 8.03 -18.68
CA THR A 186 -4.52 8.75 -17.77
C THR A 186 -6.02 8.78 -18.19
N GLY A 187 -6.69 7.62 -18.31
CA GLY A 187 -8.16 7.52 -18.43
C GLY A 187 -8.91 7.84 -17.13
N GLU A 188 -10.24 7.97 -17.14
CA GLU A 188 -11.04 8.15 -15.91
C GLU A 188 -11.06 6.85 -15.09
N GLY A 189 -10.21 6.73 -14.07
CA GLY A 189 -10.32 5.63 -13.11
C GLY A 189 -11.59 5.75 -12.28
N THR A 190 -12.54 4.85 -12.51
CA THR A 190 -13.77 4.73 -11.72
C THR A 190 -13.52 3.82 -10.51
N GLY A 191 -13.17 4.42 -9.37
CA GLY A 191 -13.02 3.71 -8.10
C GLY A 191 -12.86 4.67 -6.91
N PRO A 192 -13.24 4.25 -5.68
CA PRO A 192 -13.04 5.07 -4.49
C PRO A 192 -11.54 5.31 -4.29
N ARG A 193 -11.17 6.58 -4.08
CA ARG A 193 -9.76 6.98 -3.83
C ARG A 193 -9.37 6.86 -2.37
N VAL A 194 -10.36 7.02 -1.49
CA VAL A 194 -10.23 6.95 -0.04
C VAL A 194 -11.38 6.11 0.49
N GLN A 195 -11.04 5.14 1.33
CA GLN A 195 -11.93 4.36 2.14
C GLN A 195 -11.85 4.89 3.57
N VAL A 196 -12.99 4.91 4.26
CA VAL A 196 -13.05 5.22 5.69
C VAL A 196 -13.44 3.94 6.43
N SER A 197 -12.65 3.55 7.44
CA SER A 197 -12.99 2.49 8.38
C SER A 197 -13.04 3.04 9.80
N VAL A 198 -13.83 2.41 10.66
CA VAL A 198 -13.86 2.69 12.09
C VAL A 198 -13.59 1.39 12.81
N ASP A 199 -12.46 1.31 13.49
CA ASP A 199 -12.06 0.10 14.21
C ASP A 199 -11.94 0.41 15.70
N GLU A 200 -12.22 -0.59 16.54
CA GLU A 200 -11.96 -0.51 17.97
C GLU A 200 -10.47 -0.76 18.24
N GLY A 201 -9.82 0.19 18.91
CA GLY A 201 -8.44 0.07 19.38
C GLY A 201 -8.38 0.11 20.91
N PRO A 202 -7.20 -0.18 21.50
CA PRO A 202 -6.99 -0.15 22.95
C PRO A 202 -7.25 1.24 23.57
N GLU A 203 -7.16 2.30 22.76
CA GLU A 203 -7.43 3.69 23.16
C GLU A 203 -8.83 4.17 22.72
N GLY A 204 -9.71 3.25 22.30
CA GLY A 204 -11.04 3.54 21.79
C GLY A 204 -11.15 3.45 20.27
N ARG A 205 -12.26 3.98 19.72
CA ARG A 205 -12.55 3.90 18.28
C ARG A 205 -11.62 4.81 17.49
N ARG A 206 -10.95 4.25 16.48
CA ARG A 206 -10.06 4.96 15.55
C ARG A 206 -10.71 5.03 14.17
N VAL A 207 -10.63 6.20 13.54
CA VAL A 207 -11.07 6.41 12.15
C VAL A 207 -9.86 6.29 11.23
N TYR A 208 -9.89 5.32 10.34
CA TYR A 208 -8.84 5.09 9.35
C TYR A 208 -9.26 5.64 8.00
N TYR A 209 -8.40 6.46 7.41
CA TYR A 209 -8.48 6.87 6.01
C TYR A 209 -7.46 6.06 5.22
N ILE A 210 -7.95 5.22 4.31
CA ILE A 210 -7.13 4.27 3.55
C ILE A 210 -7.23 4.61 2.07
N GLY A 211 -6.10 4.91 1.45
CA GLY A 211 -6.03 5.18 0.01
C GLY A 211 -5.18 6.40 -0.33
N ILE A 212 -5.37 6.90 -1.54
CA ILE A 212 -4.59 7.99 -2.13
C ILE A 212 -5.53 9.16 -2.46
N PRO A 213 -5.74 10.10 -1.51
CA PRO A 213 -6.55 11.29 -1.72
C PRO A 213 -5.99 12.17 -2.84
N ARG A 214 -6.84 13.00 -3.45
CA ARG A 214 -6.37 14.07 -4.33
C ARG A 214 -5.66 15.15 -3.52
N ARG A 215 -4.85 15.93 -4.23
CA ARG A 215 -4.23 17.13 -3.67
C ARG A 215 -5.30 18.04 -3.07
N GLY A 216 -5.13 18.40 -1.79
CA GLY A 216 -6.06 19.25 -1.04
C GLY A 216 -7.28 18.54 -0.43
N ASP A 217 -7.55 17.26 -0.74
CA ASP A 217 -8.70 16.55 -0.15
C ASP A 217 -8.59 16.47 1.38
N MET A 218 -7.41 16.14 1.89
CA MET A 218 -7.20 16.02 3.34
C MET A 218 -7.23 17.38 4.06
N GLU A 219 -6.73 18.44 3.41
CA GLU A 219 -6.83 19.81 3.95
C GLU A 219 -8.29 20.27 4.02
N HIS A 220 -9.04 20.02 2.95
CA HIS A 220 -10.47 20.33 2.86
C HIS A 220 -11.27 19.53 3.89
N LEU A 221 -10.99 18.23 4.05
CA LEU A 221 -11.62 17.39 5.05
C LEU A 221 -11.39 17.95 6.46
N THR A 222 -10.14 18.22 6.84
CA THR A 222 -9.86 18.77 8.16
C THR A 222 -10.52 20.13 8.35
N SER A 223 -10.46 21.03 7.35
CA SER A 223 -11.12 22.33 7.45
C SER A 223 -12.63 22.20 7.67
N ARG A 224 -13.28 21.21 7.05
CA ARG A 224 -14.70 20.93 7.27
C ARG A 224 -14.98 20.35 8.65
N LEU A 225 -14.16 19.41 9.12
CA LEU A 225 -14.28 18.83 10.46
C LEU A 225 -14.12 19.93 11.52
N ASP A 226 -13.11 20.78 11.40
CA ASP A 226 -12.84 21.88 12.33
C ASP A 226 -14.03 22.85 12.40
N ARG A 227 -14.62 23.22 11.24
CA ARG A 227 -15.83 24.07 11.18
C ARG A 227 -17.06 23.41 11.80
N ALA A 228 -17.12 22.08 11.81
CA ALA A 228 -18.18 21.32 12.46
C ALA A 228 -17.91 21.07 13.96
N GLY A 229 -16.81 21.61 14.51
CA GLY A 229 -16.41 21.40 15.90
C GLY A 229 -15.73 20.06 16.16
N VAL A 230 -15.40 19.29 15.11
CA VAL A 230 -14.68 18.02 15.22
C VAL A 230 -13.20 18.28 15.01
N ARG A 231 -12.39 18.13 16.05
CA ARG A 231 -10.94 18.29 15.97
C ARG A 231 -10.28 16.95 15.69
N SER A 232 -9.39 16.93 14.71
CA SER A 232 -8.51 15.76 14.48
C SER A 232 -7.37 15.80 15.51
N GLY A 233 -7.11 14.67 16.17
CA GLY A 233 -5.92 14.49 17.01
C GLY A 233 -4.71 14.12 16.14
N ASP A 234 -4.05 13.02 16.47
CA ASP A 234 -2.91 12.52 15.70
C ASP A 234 -3.35 12.03 14.31
N VAL A 235 -2.72 12.56 13.26
CA VAL A 235 -3.01 12.22 11.85
C VAL A 235 -1.73 11.91 11.09
N SER A 236 -1.81 11.00 10.12
CA SER A 236 -0.61 10.50 9.41
C SER A 236 -0.03 11.45 8.36
N TRP A 237 -0.76 12.50 7.97
CA TRP A 237 -0.44 13.34 6.81
C TRP A 237 -0.04 14.80 7.15
N ARG A 238 -0.04 15.18 8.43
CA ARG A 238 0.40 16.51 8.90
C ARG A 238 1.66 16.38 9.76
N PRO A 239 2.54 17.40 9.80
CA PRO A 239 3.61 17.48 10.79
C PRO A 239 3.04 17.60 12.21
#